data_AF-A0A3B4Y2B5-F1
#
_entry.id   AF-A0A3B4Y2B5-F1
#
_cell.length_a   1.000
_cell.length_b   1.000
_cell.length_c   1.000
_cell.angle_alpha   90.00
_cell.angle_beta   90.00
_cell.angle_gamma   90.00
#
_symmetry.space_group_name_H-M   'P 1'
#
loop_
_entity.id
_entity.type
_entity.pdbx_description
1 polymer ?
#
loop_
_entity_poly.entity_id
_entity_poly.type
_entity_poly.pdbx_seq_one_letter_code
_entity_poly.pdbx_strand_id
1 'polypeptide(L)' 'MQSLTEEIQSFSRTRLRKQCTRVTSLSGRRIIETWKGSTITVVEDPGGKRET' A
#
# COMPACT_ATOMS: atom_id res chain seq x y z
N MET A 1 -26.21 -12.80 -2.96
CA MET A 1 -25.26 -12.02 -2.16
C MET A 1 -23.97 -12.82 -2.15
N GLN A 2 -22.87 -12.30 -2.68
CA GLN A 2 -21.60 -13.04 -2.76
C GLN A 2 -20.90 -12.89 -1.40
N SER A 3 -20.30 -13.95 -0.88
CA SER A 3 -19.54 -13.86 0.38
C SER A 3 -18.23 -13.09 0.16
N LEU A 4 -17.77 -12.33 1.15
CA LEU A 4 -16.44 -11.70 1.13
C LEU A 4 -15.34 -12.74 0.81
N THR A 5 -15.48 -13.96 1.32
CA THR A 5 -14.54 -15.05 1.06
C THR A 5 -14.50 -15.43 -0.43
N GLU A 6 -15.64 -15.47 -1.10
CA GLU A 6 -15.74 -15.79 -2.53
C GLU A 6 -15.14 -14.66 -3.38
N GLU A 7 -15.34 -13.40 -2.98
CA GLU A 7 -14.73 -12.24 -3.64
C GLU A 7 -13.20 -12.27 -3.54
N ILE A 8 -12.65 -12.56 -2.37
CA ILE A 8 -11.20 -12.66 -2.16
C ILE A 8 -10.61 -13.79 -3.00
N GLN A 9 -11.25 -14.96 -3.02
CA GLN A 9 -10.76 -16.13 -3.77
C GLN A 9 -10.84 -15.93 -5.28
N SER A 10 -11.87 -15.22 -5.77
CA SER A 10 -12.07 -14.95 -7.20
C SER A 10 -11.30 -13.72 -7.71
N PHE A 11 -10.71 -12.91 -6.82
CA PHE A 11 -9.98 -11.72 -7.20
C PHE A 11 -8.67 -12.03 -7.95
N SER A 12 -8.58 -11.58 -9.21
CA SER A 12 -7.34 -11.65 -9.98
C SER A 12 -6.42 -10.46 -9.71
N ARG A 13 -5.16 -10.75 -9.39
CA ARG A 13 -4.09 -9.73 -9.26
C ARG A 13 -3.85 -8.94 -10.53
N THR A 14 -4.22 -9.46 -11.71
CA THR A 14 -4.10 -8.71 -12.98
C THR A 14 -5.01 -7.49 -13.05
N ARG A 15 -6.04 -7.42 -12.20
CA ARG A 15 -6.92 -6.24 -12.07
C ARG A 15 -6.32 -5.16 -11.17
N LEU A 16 -5.20 -5.43 -10.49
CA LEU A 16 -4.49 -4.41 -9.73
C LEU A 16 -3.86 -3.39 -10.70
N ARG A 17 -4.17 -2.12 -10.48
CA ARG A 17 -3.56 -1.03 -11.23
C ARG A 17 -2.08 -0.93 -10.86
N LYS A 18 -1.21 -0.85 -11.87
CA LYS A 18 0.21 -0.61 -11.66
C LYS A 18 0.41 0.72 -10.95
N GLN A 19 1.19 0.70 -9.89
CA GLN A 19 1.53 1.85 -9.08
C GLN A 19 2.98 1.68 -8.63
N CYS A 20 3.76 2.76 -8.72
CA CYS A 20 5.11 2.78 -8.18
C CYS A 20 5.06 3.44 -6.80
N THR A 21 5.54 2.72 -5.79
CA THR A 21 5.60 3.19 -4.41
C THR A 21 7.04 3.14 -3.94
N ARG A 22 7.58 4.28 -3.49
CA ARG A 22 8.87 4.36 -2.84
C ARG A 22 8.66 4.40 -1.34
N VAL A 23 9.32 3.50 -0.64
CA VAL A 23 9.30 3.43 0.82
C VAL A 23 10.66 3.84 1.33
N THR A 24 10.70 4.88 2.15
CA THR A 24 11.93 5.35 2.78
C THR A 24 11.78 5.22 4.30
N SER A 25 12.61 4.39 4.91
CA SER A 25 12.64 4.21 6.37
C SER A 25 13.84 4.97 6.95
N LEU A 26 13.58 5.96 7.80
CA LEU A 26 14.60 6.76 8.49
C LEU A 26 14.29 6.76 9.98
N SER A 27 15.16 6.12 10.77
CA SER A 27 15.16 6.22 12.25
C SER A 27 13.78 6.04 12.92
N GLY A 28 13.00 5.03 12.49
CA GLY A 28 11.68 4.72 13.06
C GLY A 28 10.52 5.48 12.43
N ARG A 29 10.78 6.39 11.49
CA ARG A 29 9.78 6.97 10.60
C ARG A 29 9.85 6.27 9.26
N ARG A 30 8.69 6.02 8.67
CA ARG A 30 8.60 5.44 7.33
C ARG A 30 7.75 6.37 6.48
N ILE A 31 8.31 6.80 5.35
CA ILE A 31 7.67 7.70 4.40
C ILE A 31 7.28 6.87 3.19
N ILE A 32 6.01 6.98 2.79
CA ILE A 32 5.46 6.29 1.61
C ILE A 32 5.17 7.33 0.55
N GLU A 33 5.95 7.32 -0.53
CA GLU A 33 5.74 8.15 -1.71
C GLU A 33 5.06 7.31 -2.78
N THR A 34 3.87 7.73 -3.21
CA THR A 34 3.06 6.97 -4.15
C THR A 34 2.85 7.74 -5.45
N TRP A 35 3.29 7.17 -6.56
CA TRP A 35 3.17 7.78 -7.89
C TRP A 35 1.88 7.32 -8.59
N LYS A 36 0.92 8.24 -8.77
CA LYS A 36 -0.30 8.02 -9.55
C LYS A 36 -0.29 8.96 -10.76
N GLY A 37 0.46 8.59 -11.80
CA GLY A 37 0.74 9.51 -12.91
C GLY A 37 1.71 10.60 -12.47
N SER A 38 1.34 11.87 -12.62
CA SER A 38 2.17 13.03 -12.21
C SER A 38 1.95 13.48 -10.77
N THR A 39 1.05 12.84 -10.02
CA THR A 39 0.74 13.20 -8.63
C THR A 39 1.49 12.30 -7.66
N ILE A 40 2.21 12.91 -6.73
CA ILE A 40 2.93 12.25 -5.63
C ILE A 40 2.15 12.49 -4.35
N THR A 41 1.78 11.42 -3.65
CA THR A 41 1.25 11.50 -2.27
C THR A 41 2.31 10.98 -1.32
N VAL A 42 2.62 11.78 -0.30
CA VAL A 42 3.60 11.47 0.75
C VAL A 42 2.86 11.30 2.06
N VAL A 43 3.00 10.13 2.68
CA VAL A 43 2.35 9.79 3.96
C VAL A 43 3.39 9.25 4.93
N GLU A 44 3.33 9.68 6.19
CA GLU A 44 4.05 9.02 7.28
C GLU A 44 3.30 7.73 7.67
N ASP A 45 4.00 6.60 7.62
CA ASP A 45 3.46 5.29 7.99
C ASP A 45 3.15 5.26 9.50
N PRO A 46 1.89 5.04 9.89
CA PRO A 46 1.51 4.94 11.29
C PRO A 46 2.03 3.65 11.97
N GLY A 47 2.62 2.74 11.20
CA GLY A 47 3.15 1.44 11.64
C GLY A 47 4.51 1.49 12.34
N GLY A 48 4.99 2.67 12.76
CA GLY A 48 6.23 2.85 13.53
C GLY A 48 6.22 2.24 14.94
N LYS A 49 5.36 1.26 15.24
CA LYS A 49 5.50 0.43 16.44
C LYS A 49 6.27 -0.83 16.05
N ARG A 50 7.59 -0.81 16.32
CA ARG A 50 8.37 -2.03 16.41
C ARG A 50 7.73 -2.89 17.50
N GLU A 51 7.04 -3.96 17.11
CA GLU A 51 6.76 -5.07 18.02
C GLU A 51 8.12 -5.71 18.33
N THR A 52 8.45 -5.77 19.63
CA THR A 52 9.72 -6.28 20.17
C THR A 52 9.51 -7.71 20.62
#